data_AF-A0A963XJ60-F1
#
_entry.id   AF-A0A963XJ60-F1
#
_cell.length_a   1.000
_cell.length_b   1.000
_cell.length_c   1.000
_cell.angle_alpha   90.00
_cell.angle_beta   90.00
_cell.angle_gamma   90.00
#
_symmetry.space_group_name_H-M   'P 1'
#
loop_
_entity.id
_entity.type
_entity.pdbx_description
1 polymer ?
#
loop_
_entity_poly.entity_id
_entity_poly.type
_entity_poly.pdbx_seq_one_letter_code
_entity_poly.pdbx_strand_id
1 'polypeptide(L)'
;MFASIAATLFAAAEETAHAAADSHETSGGLLQDTSFWVLLAFLIVIALFGKFGVHKMIANALDKRAQNIADELDRARALSDEAQEMLAKYQRRQREAEEEAAGIIEQAKRDAQRLTAEAHEKIEEQIARRTKAAEDKIARAEAQAIAEMRSQTADLAVEAAREIIGARMDQGAQSALAERAIDELKAKLH
;
A
#
# COMPACT_ATOMS: atom_id res chain seq x y z
N MET A 1 17.14 -61.84 -13.04
CA MET A 1 18.00 -62.95 -12.56
C MET A 1 17.23 -63.98 -11.74
N PHE A 2 16.37 -63.61 -10.77
CA PHE A 2 15.56 -64.56 -10.00
C PHE A 2 14.60 -65.43 -10.84
N ALA A 3 13.95 -64.87 -11.87
CA ALA A 3 13.10 -65.65 -12.77
C ALA A 3 13.88 -66.70 -13.58
N SER A 4 15.16 -66.45 -13.86
CA SER A 4 16.01 -67.37 -14.64
C SER A 4 16.47 -68.55 -13.79
N ILE A 5 16.80 -68.32 -12.51
CA ILE A 5 17.17 -69.38 -11.56
C ILE A 5 15.95 -70.24 -11.19
N ALA A 6 14.76 -69.64 -11.04
CA ALA A 6 13.52 -70.39 -10.80
C ALA A 6 13.15 -71.28 -11.99
N ALA A 7 13.34 -70.79 -13.23
CA ALA A 7 13.08 -71.56 -14.44
C ALA A 7 14.09 -72.72 -14.65
N THR A 8 15.37 -72.54 -14.28
CA THR A 8 16.36 -73.64 -14.36
C THR A 8 16.16 -74.69 -13.28
N LEU A 9 15.74 -74.27 -12.08
CA LEU A 9 15.42 -75.21 -10.99
C LEU A 9 14.13 -76.01 -11.28
N PHE A 10 13.14 -75.37 -11.93
CA PHE A 10 11.90 -76.02 -12.36
C PHE A 10 12.16 -77.02 -13.50
N ALA A 11 12.99 -76.67 -14.49
CA ALA A 11 13.36 -77.57 -15.57
C ALA A 11 14.14 -78.81 -15.08
N ALA A 12 15.03 -78.64 -14.10
CA ALA A 12 15.74 -79.78 -13.49
C ALA A 12 14.81 -80.71 -12.68
N ALA A 13 13.75 -80.17 -12.07
CA ALA A 13 12.76 -80.98 -11.37
C ALA A 13 11.88 -81.79 -12.34
N GLU A 14 11.51 -81.18 -13.48
CA GLU A 14 10.68 -81.81 -14.53
C GLU A 14 11.41 -82.98 -15.22
N GLU A 15 12.72 -82.85 -15.44
CA GLU A 15 13.56 -83.93 -16.02
C GLU A 15 13.68 -85.15 -15.07
N THR A 16 13.73 -84.93 -13.75
CA THR A 16 13.75 -86.02 -12.75
C THR A 16 12.38 -86.65 -12.48
N ALA A 17 11.28 -85.91 -12.70
CA ALA A 17 9.92 -86.42 -12.51
C ALA A 17 9.51 -87.40 -13.61
N HIS A 18 9.95 -87.19 -14.86
CA HIS A 18 9.62 -88.08 -15.97
C HIS A 18 10.32 -89.46 -15.89
N ALA A 19 11.48 -89.55 -15.24
CA ALA A 19 12.19 -90.81 -15.05
C ALA A 19 11.57 -91.72 -13.96
N ALA A 20 10.66 -91.21 -13.13
CA ALA A 20 10.07 -91.93 -12.00
C ALA A 20 8.62 -92.42 -12.24
N ALA A 21 8.07 -92.21 -13.44
CA ALA A 21 6.68 -92.55 -13.77
C ALA A 21 6.48 -93.98 -14.32
N ASP A 22 7.54 -94.67 -14.76
CA ASP A 22 7.49 -96.04 -15.28
C ASP A 22 8.15 -97.04 -14.30
N SER A 23 7.45 -97.39 -13.22
CA SER A 23 7.57 -98.70 -12.53
C SER A 23 6.66 -98.76 -11.30
N HIS A 24 5.36 -98.96 -11.54
CA HIS A 24 4.44 -99.37 -10.48
C HIS A 24 4.43 -100.91 -10.38
N GLU A 25 5.36 -101.47 -9.60
CA GLU A 25 5.21 -102.77 -8.96
C GLU A 25 5.37 -102.56 -7.45
N THR A 26 4.33 -102.95 -6.72
CA THR A 26 4.21 -102.88 -5.27
C THR A 26 5.29 -103.72 -4.59
N SER A 27 6.11 -103.08 -3.75
CA SER A 27 6.80 -103.58 -2.54
C SER A 27 8.28 -103.18 -2.47
N GLY A 28 8.59 -102.12 -1.71
CA GLY A 28 9.98 -101.80 -1.40
C GLY A 28 10.18 -100.41 -0.80
N GLY A 29 10.06 -100.29 0.53
CA GLY A 29 10.61 -99.20 1.35
C GLY A 29 10.11 -97.77 1.08
N LEU A 30 9.88 -97.00 2.13
CA LEU A 30 9.57 -95.55 2.09
C LEU A 30 10.58 -94.69 1.28
N LEU A 31 11.69 -95.26 0.82
CA LEU A 31 12.76 -94.61 0.08
C LEU A 31 12.61 -94.69 -1.46
N GLN A 32 11.68 -95.51 -1.99
CA GLN A 32 11.50 -95.74 -3.44
C GLN A 32 10.18 -95.16 -4.00
N ASP A 33 9.36 -94.52 -3.15
CA ASP A 33 8.13 -93.86 -3.55
C ASP A 33 8.42 -92.44 -4.10
N THR A 34 8.05 -92.18 -5.36
CA THR A 34 8.18 -90.87 -6.02
C THR A 34 7.55 -89.76 -5.18
N SER A 35 6.49 -90.07 -4.43
CA SER A 35 5.80 -89.12 -3.55
C SER A 35 6.70 -88.62 -2.41
N PHE A 36 7.61 -89.46 -1.89
CA PHE A 36 8.55 -89.07 -0.82
C PHE A 36 9.59 -88.07 -1.33
N TRP A 37 10.15 -88.30 -2.51
CA TRP A 37 11.10 -87.36 -3.14
C TRP A 37 10.43 -86.04 -3.56
N VAL A 38 9.18 -86.07 -4.04
CA VAL A 38 8.40 -84.86 -4.32
C VAL A 38 8.11 -84.08 -3.04
N LEU A 39 7.74 -84.75 -1.95
CA LEU A 39 7.53 -84.12 -0.64
C LEU A 39 8.83 -83.50 -0.09
N LEU A 40 9.95 -84.21 -0.24
CA LEU A 40 11.27 -83.72 0.18
C LEU A 40 11.71 -82.50 -0.65
N ALA A 41 11.52 -82.53 -1.96
CA ALA A 41 11.79 -81.38 -2.84
C ALA A 41 10.90 -80.17 -2.50
N PHE A 42 9.62 -80.40 -2.23
CA PHE A 42 8.68 -79.35 -1.79
C PHE A 42 9.10 -78.73 -0.44
N LEU A 43 9.51 -79.56 0.53
CA LEU A 43 10.05 -79.10 1.80
C LEU A 43 11.34 -78.28 1.64
N ILE A 44 12.24 -78.70 0.74
CA ILE A 44 13.47 -77.96 0.43
C ILE A 44 13.15 -76.61 -0.21
N VAL A 45 12.19 -76.54 -1.14
CA VAL A 45 11.74 -75.28 -1.75
C VAL A 45 11.10 -74.36 -0.72
N ILE A 46 10.22 -74.87 0.16
CA ILE A 46 9.63 -74.08 1.25
C ILE A 46 10.72 -73.56 2.20
N ALA A 47 11.68 -74.42 2.56
CA ALA A 47 12.81 -74.03 3.40
C ALA A 47 13.67 -72.94 2.73
N LEU A 48 13.87 -73.04 1.40
CA LEU A 48 14.52 -71.99 0.62
C LEU A 48 13.70 -70.70 0.63
N PHE A 49 12.39 -70.73 0.41
CA PHE A 49 11.52 -69.55 0.46
C PHE A 49 11.50 -68.89 1.84
N GLY A 50 11.53 -69.70 2.90
CA GLY A 50 11.70 -69.23 4.28
C GLY A 50 13.07 -68.58 4.50
N LYS A 51 14.16 -69.21 4.06
CA LYS A 51 15.53 -68.70 4.25
C LYS A 51 15.87 -67.50 3.36
N PHE A 52 15.37 -67.46 2.12
CA PHE A 52 15.53 -66.34 1.18
C PHE A 52 14.60 -65.15 1.50
N GLY A 53 13.74 -65.26 2.50
CA GLY A 53 13.03 -64.10 3.06
C GLY A 53 12.05 -63.43 2.09
N VAL A 54 11.51 -64.18 1.11
CA VAL A 54 10.53 -63.64 0.14
C VAL A 54 9.33 -63.01 0.86
N HIS A 55 8.91 -63.61 1.97
CA HIS A 55 7.87 -63.08 2.85
C HIS A 55 8.24 -61.70 3.46
N LYS A 56 9.50 -61.50 3.87
CA LYS A 56 9.99 -60.20 4.38
C LYS A 56 10.06 -59.14 3.28
N MET A 57 10.44 -59.52 2.06
CA MET A 57 10.50 -58.58 0.94
C MET A 57 9.11 -58.04 0.57
N ILE A 58 8.09 -58.91 0.54
CA ILE A 58 6.70 -58.51 0.30
C ILE A 58 6.18 -57.64 1.45
N ALA A 59 6.42 -58.04 2.70
CA ALA A 59 6.04 -57.25 3.87
C ALA A 59 6.68 -55.85 3.85
N ASN A 60 7.99 -55.74 3.58
CA ASN A 60 8.69 -54.46 3.47
C ASN A 60 8.18 -53.61 2.30
N ALA A 61 7.79 -54.22 1.18
CA ALA A 61 7.21 -53.48 0.05
C ALA A 61 5.83 -52.90 0.37
N LEU A 62 5.00 -53.65 1.12
CA LEU A 62 3.71 -53.17 1.62
C LEU A 62 3.90 -52.06 2.66
N ASP A 63 4.83 -52.24 3.60
CA ASP A 63 5.13 -51.25 4.63
C ASP A 63 5.64 -49.94 4.02
N LYS A 64 6.54 -50.03 3.04
CA LYS A 64 7.02 -48.86 2.28
C LYS A 64 5.89 -48.15 1.52
N ARG A 65 4.93 -48.89 0.97
CA ARG A 65 3.74 -48.29 0.33
C ARG A 65 2.85 -47.61 1.37
N ALA A 66 2.62 -48.23 2.52
CA ALA A 66 1.83 -47.65 3.60
C ALA A 66 2.47 -46.36 4.13
N GLN A 67 3.80 -46.36 4.34
CA GLN A 67 4.56 -45.17 4.73
C GLN A 67 4.46 -44.06 3.67
N ASN A 68 4.65 -44.37 2.39
CA ASN A 68 4.51 -43.38 1.33
C ASN A 68 3.10 -42.76 1.27
N ILE A 69 2.05 -43.56 1.49
CA ILE A 69 0.66 -43.08 1.51
C ILE A 69 0.42 -42.19 2.74
N ALA A 70 0.95 -42.58 3.91
CA ALA A 70 0.88 -41.78 5.13
C ALA A 70 1.58 -40.43 4.94
N ASP A 71 2.81 -40.44 4.42
CA ASP A 71 3.58 -39.23 4.13
C ASP A 71 2.86 -38.30 3.15
N GLU A 72 2.25 -38.85 2.10
CA GLU A 72 1.50 -38.05 1.12
C GLU A 72 0.22 -37.46 1.72
N LEU A 73 -0.48 -38.23 2.56
CA LEU A 73 -1.66 -37.74 3.27
C LEU A 73 -1.32 -36.63 4.27
N ASP A 74 -0.19 -36.76 4.97
CA ASP A 74 0.29 -35.76 5.91
C ASP A 74 0.75 -34.49 5.19
N ARG A 75 1.41 -34.61 4.03
CA ARG A 75 1.71 -33.46 3.16
C ARG A 75 0.45 -32.78 2.64
N ALA A 76 -0.55 -33.55 2.21
CA ALA A 76 -1.81 -32.99 1.72
C ALA A 76 -2.58 -32.24 2.83
N ARG A 77 -2.53 -32.76 4.07
CA ARG A 77 -3.08 -32.07 5.25
C ARG A 77 -2.31 -30.79 5.54
N ALA A 78 -0.98 -30.85 5.61
CA ALA A 78 -0.14 -29.67 5.84
C ALA A 78 -0.38 -28.57 4.78
N LEU A 79 -0.51 -28.95 3.51
CA LEU A 79 -0.81 -28.02 2.42
C LEU A 79 -2.23 -27.42 2.55
N SER A 80 -3.20 -28.21 2.99
CA SER A 80 -4.56 -27.73 3.24
C SER A 80 -4.60 -26.74 4.40
N ASP A 81 -3.86 -27.02 5.47
CA ASP A 81 -3.74 -26.13 6.63
C ASP A 81 -3.03 -24.81 6.25
N GLU A 82 -1.93 -24.88 5.48
CA GLU A 82 -1.24 -23.69 4.97
C GLU A 82 -2.15 -22.85 4.06
N ALA A 83 -2.92 -23.50 3.17
CA ALA A 83 -3.88 -22.81 2.31
C ALA A 83 -4.98 -22.10 3.12
N GLN A 84 -5.49 -22.74 4.18
CA GLN A 84 -6.46 -22.13 5.10
C GLN A 84 -5.84 -20.95 5.87
N GLU A 85 -4.61 -21.10 6.36
CA GLU A 85 -3.90 -20.02 7.05
C GLU A 85 -3.66 -18.82 6.12
N MET A 86 -3.24 -19.08 4.88
CA MET A 86 -3.06 -18.06 3.85
C MET A 86 -4.37 -17.35 3.54
N LEU A 87 -5.47 -18.10 3.33
CA LEU A 87 -6.79 -17.51 3.11
C LEU A 87 -7.20 -16.60 4.27
N ALA A 88 -7.01 -17.05 5.51
CA ALA A 88 -7.31 -16.25 6.70
C ALA A 88 -6.42 -14.99 6.77
N LYS A 89 -5.13 -15.09 6.42
CA LYS A 89 -4.22 -13.93 6.33
C LYS A 89 -4.69 -12.94 5.26
N TYR A 90 -5.06 -13.40 4.07
CA TYR A 90 -5.56 -12.53 3.00
C TYR A 90 -6.85 -11.83 3.39
N GLN A 91 -7.81 -12.54 3.99
CA GLN A 91 -9.05 -11.95 4.46
C GLN A 91 -8.82 -10.90 5.57
N ARG A 92 -7.88 -11.15 6.49
CA ARG A 92 -7.49 -10.15 7.50
C ARG A 92 -6.86 -8.92 6.84
N ARG A 93 -5.88 -9.11 5.95
CA ARG A 93 -5.23 -8.02 5.22
C ARG A 93 -6.21 -7.22 4.37
N GLN A 94 -7.20 -7.86 3.78
CA GLN A 94 -8.23 -7.19 3.01
C GLN A 94 -9.07 -6.28 3.92
N ARG A 95 -9.53 -6.79 5.07
CA ARG A 95 -10.28 -5.97 6.05
C ARG A 95 -9.44 -4.82 6.60
N GLU A 96 -8.19 -5.08 6.96
CA GLU A 96 -7.25 -4.06 7.43
C GLU A 96 -7.05 -2.97 6.36
N ALA A 97 -6.87 -3.35 5.09
CA ALA A 97 -6.73 -2.40 3.99
C ALA A 97 -8.02 -1.60 3.73
N GLU A 98 -9.20 -2.21 3.86
CA GLU A 98 -10.49 -1.52 3.75
C GLU A 98 -10.69 -0.52 4.90
N GLU A 99 -10.34 -0.90 6.13
CA GLU A 99 -10.37 -0.02 7.31
C GLU A 99 -9.38 1.14 7.19
N GLU A 100 -8.15 0.86 6.74
CA GLU A 100 -7.13 1.88 6.51
C GLU A 100 -7.57 2.86 5.41
N ALA A 101 -8.10 2.35 4.29
CA ALA A 101 -8.62 3.20 3.21
C ALA A 101 -9.78 4.08 3.69
N ALA A 102 -10.72 3.53 4.46
CA ALA A 102 -11.80 4.29 5.07
C ALA A 102 -11.26 5.37 6.04
N GLY A 103 -10.23 5.01 6.83
CA GLY A 103 -9.53 5.93 7.72
C GLY A 103 -8.87 7.09 6.98
N ILE A 104 -8.18 6.81 5.88
CA ILE A 104 -7.54 7.82 5.01
C ILE A 104 -8.60 8.77 4.43
N ILE A 105 -9.73 8.24 3.94
CA ILE A 105 -10.80 9.06 3.38
C ILE A 105 -11.40 9.98 4.44
N GLU A 106 -11.66 9.47 5.65
CA GLU A 106 -12.19 10.28 6.75
C GLU A 106 -11.19 11.34 7.24
N GLN A 107 -9.90 11.01 7.31
CA GLN A 107 -8.86 12.00 7.61
C GLN A 107 -8.79 13.08 6.52
N ALA A 108 -8.78 12.69 5.25
CA ALA A 108 -8.74 13.64 4.13
C ALA A 108 -9.96 14.57 4.12
N LYS A 109 -11.16 14.07 4.43
CA LYS A 109 -12.36 14.89 4.58
C LYS A 109 -12.25 15.88 5.73
N ARG A 110 -11.78 15.44 6.91
CA ARG A 110 -11.58 16.30 8.08
C ARG A 110 -10.55 17.39 7.79
N ASP A 111 -9.45 17.05 7.14
CA ASP A 111 -8.42 18.01 6.75
C ASP A 111 -8.92 18.99 5.68
N ALA A 112 -9.68 18.52 4.70
CA ALA A 112 -10.30 19.39 3.70
C ALA A 112 -11.27 20.40 4.35
N GLN A 113 -12.11 19.95 5.29
CA GLN A 113 -13.02 20.83 6.03
C GLN A 113 -12.26 21.86 6.88
N ARG A 114 -11.24 21.43 7.61
CA ARG A 114 -10.39 22.31 8.41
C ARG A 114 -9.68 23.34 7.54
N LEU A 115 -9.05 22.91 6.45
CA LEU A 115 -8.36 23.81 5.51
C LEU A 115 -9.34 24.80 4.87
N THR A 116 -10.55 24.36 4.53
CA THR A 116 -11.59 25.24 3.98
C THR A 116 -12.02 26.30 5.00
N ALA A 117 -12.24 25.91 6.25
CA ALA A 117 -12.56 26.85 7.33
C ALA A 117 -11.43 27.86 7.57
N GLU A 118 -10.18 27.39 7.68
CA GLU A 118 -8.99 28.25 7.82
C GLU A 118 -8.81 29.19 6.61
N ALA A 119 -9.10 28.71 5.40
CA ALA A 119 -9.03 29.52 4.19
C ALA A 119 -10.11 30.61 4.18
N HIS A 120 -11.33 30.29 4.58
CA HIS A 120 -12.41 31.28 4.71
C HIS A 120 -12.04 32.37 5.73
N GLU A 121 -11.58 32.00 6.91
CA GLU A 121 -11.15 32.95 7.94
C GLU A 121 -10.03 33.86 7.43
N LYS A 122 -9.00 33.29 6.78
CA LYS A 122 -7.91 34.07 6.17
C LYS A 122 -8.40 35.01 5.09
N ILE A 123 -9.35 34.59 4.25
CA ILE A 123 -9.93 35.43 3.20
C ILE A 123 -10.71 36.58 3.81
N GLU A 124 -11.55 36.32 4.82
CA GLU A 124 -12.30 37.37 5.53
C GLU A 124 -11.37 38.39 6.17
N GLU A 125 -10.30 37.92 6.84
CA GLU A 125 -9.29 38.78 7.46
C GLU A 125 -8.53 39.62 6.39
N GLN A 126 -8.22 39.03 5.23
CA GLN A 126 -7.61 39.74 4.12
C GLN A 126 -8.55 40.78 3.51
N ILE A 127 -9.83 40.45 3.34
CA ILE A 127 -10.84 41.38 2.83
C ILE A 127 -10.98 42.55 3.80
N ALA A 128 -11.15 42.30 5.11
CA ALA A 128 -11.26 43.34 6.11
C ALA A 128 -10.04 44.29 6.12
N ARG A 129 -8.82 43.72 6.04
CA ARG A 129 -7.59 44.52 5.92
C ARG A 129 -7.54 45.35 4.65
N ARG A 130 -7.95 44.79 3.50
CA ARG A 130 -7.99 45.50 2.22
C ARG A 130 -9.03 46.62 2.21
N THR A 131 -10.21 46.36 2.77
CA THR A 131 -11.27 47.37 2.91
C THR A 131 -10.78 48.54 3.76
N LYS A 132 -10.23 48.26 4.95
CA LYS A 132 -9.65 49.31 5.80
C LYS A 132 -8.55 50.09 5.10
N ALA A 133 -7.65 49.41 4.38
CA ALA A 133 -6.60 50.09 3.62
C ALA A 133 -7.15 50.96 2.47
N ALA A 134 -8.27 50.57 1.86
CA ALA A 134 -8.95 51.35 0.83
C ALA A 134 -9.66 52.57 1.45
N GLU A 135 -10.37 52.39 2.56
CA GLU A 135 -10.99 53.48 3.32
C GLU A 135 -9.95 54.51 3.77
N ASP A 136 -8.82 54.05 4.33
CA ASP A 136 -7.70 54.92 4.72
C ASP A 136 -7.11 55.68 3.53
N LYS A 137 -7.06 55.07 2.33
CA LYS A 137 -6.61 55.74 1.11
C LYS A 137 -7.61 56.80 0.64
N ILE A 138 -8.91 56.49 0.70
CA ILE A 138 -9.98 57.44 0.35
C ILE A 138 -9.93 58.63 1.29
N ALA A 139 -9.88 58.41 2.60
CA ALA A 139 -9.82 59.48 3.60
C ALA A 139 -8.59 60.39 3.39
N ARG A 140 -7.42 59.80 3.06
CA ARG A 140 -6.22 60.59 2.71
C ARG A 140 -6.40 61.39 1.42
N ALA A 141 -7.00 60.79 0.38
CA ALA A 141 -7.25 61.47 -0.88
C ALA A 141 -8.25 62.62 -0.73
N GLU A 142 -9.32 62.44 0.06
CA GLU A 142 -10.28 63.48 0.39
C GLU A 142 -9.63 64.64 1.14
N ALA A 143 -8.82 64.35 2.17
CA ALA A 143 -8.08 65.37 2.90
C ALA A 143 -7.12 66.17 1.99
N GLN A 144 -6.43 65.46 1.08
CA GLN A 144 -5.55 66.09 0.09
C GLN A 144 -6.34 66.95 -0.90
N ALA A 145 -7.45 66.46 -1.45
CA ALA A 145 -8.30 67.21 -2.38
C ALA A 145 -8.89 68.47 -1.73
N ILE A 146 -9.32 68.39 -0.46
CA ILE A 146 -9.81 69.56 0.29
C ILE A 146 -8.68 70.57 0.50
N ALA A 147 -7.47 70.13 0.85
CA ALA A 147 -6.32 71.00 1.01
C ALA A 147 -5.93 71.70 -0.31
N GLU A 148 -5.93 70.95 -1.41
CA GLU A 148 -5.61 71.46 -2.75
C GLU A 148 -6.67 72.44 -3.26
N MET A 149 -7.97 72.14 -3.07
CA MET A 149 -9.07 73.05 -3.39
C MET A 149 -8.98 74.36 -2.58
N ARG A 150 -8.63 74.29 -1.30
CA ARG A 150 -8.42 75.48 -0.46
C ARG A 150 -7.24 76.32 -0.96
N SER A 151 -6.14 75.69 -1.35
CA SER A 151 -4.99 76.39 -1.92
C SER A 151 -5.38 77.10 -3.22
N GLN A 152 -5.99 76.38 -4.17
CA GLN A 152 -6.43 76.95 -5.45
C GLN A 152 -7.43 78.09 -5.27
N THR A 153 -8.36 77.97 -4.31
CA THR A 153 -9.32 79.04 -4.00
C THR A 153 -8.63 80.27 -3.39
N ALA A 154 -7.64 80.06 -2.52
CA ALA A 154 -6.85 81.16 -1.96
C ALA A 154 -6.03 81.88 -3.03
N ASP A 155 -5.41 81.13 -3.94
CA ASP A 155 -4.64 81.68 -5.06
C ASP A 155 -5.55 82.49 -5.99
N LEU A 156 -6.72 81.96 -6.36
CA LEU A 156 -7.71 82.66 -7.17
C LEU A 156 -8.25 83.92 -6.48
N ALA A 157 -8.49 83.87 -5.17
CA ALA A 157 -8.93 85.04 -4.40
C ALA A 157 -7.86 86.14 -4.36
N VAL A 158 -6.58 85.76 -4.22
CA VAL A 158 -5.45 86.70 -4.28
C VAL A 158 -5.30 87.31 -5.67
N GLU A 159 -5.48 86.51 -6.72
CA GLU A 159 -5.43 86.99 -8.11
C GLU A 159 -6.58 87.96 -8.42
N ALA A 160 -7.81 87.62 -8.04
CA ALA A 160 -8.97 88.51 -8.18
C ALA A 160 -8.81 89.80 -7.36
N ALA A 161 -8.28 89.71 -6.13
CA ALA A 161 -7.97 90.90 -5.32
C ALA A 161 -6.91 91.78 -6.00
N ARG A 162 -5.86 91.18 -6.57
CA ARG A 162 -4.82 91.89 -7.35
C ARG A 162 -5.43 92.62 -8.55
N GLU A 163 -6.34 91.98 -9.28
CA GLU A 163 -7.02 92.58 -10.43
C GLU A 163 -7.91 93.76 -10.02
N ILE A 164 -8.73 93.60 -8.97
CA ILE A 164 -9.61 94.67 -8.46
C ILE A 164 -8.79 95.85 -7.94
N ILE A 165 -7.72 95.58 -7.18
CA ILE A 165 -6.80 96.62 -6.71
C ILE A 165 -6.19 97.35 -7.91
N GLY A 166 -5.68 96.61 -8.90
CA GLY A 166 -5.12 97.19 -10.12
C GLY A 166 -6.12 98.06 -10.90
N ALA A 167 -7.37 97.65 -10.99
CA ALA A 167 -8.43 98.39 -11.69
C ALA A 167 -8.93 99.64 -10.94
N ARG A 168 -8.83 99.67 -9.60
CA ARG A 168 -9.28 100.81 -8.76
C ARG A 168 -8.14 101.72 -8.27
N MET A 169 -6.90 101.46 -8.67
CA MET A 169 -5.74 102.22 -8.19
C MET A 169 -5.63 103.57 -8.92
N ASP A 170 -6.10 104.65 -8.29
CA ASP A 170 -5.81 106.01 -8.72
C ASP A 170 -4.54 106.59 -8.04
N GLN A 171 -4.07 107.74 -8.52
CA GLN A 171 -2.85 108.40 -8.03
C GLN A 171 -2.96 108.86 -6.56
N GLY A 172 -4.15 109.23 -6.09
CA GLY A 172 -4.44 109.58 -4.69
C GLY A 172 -4.50 108.36 -3.76
N ALA A 173 -5.04 107.23 -4.22
CA ALA A 173 -5.05 105.97 -3.47
C ALA A 173 -3.63 105.42 -3.24
N GLN A 174 -2.73 105.55 -4.24
CA GLN A 174 -1.31 105.18 -4.09
C GLN A 174 -0.58 106.05 -3.06
N SER A 175 -0.80 107.37 -3.09
CA SER A 175 -0.19 108.30 -2.12
C SER A 175 -0.64 108.00 -0.69
N ALA A 176 -1.94 107.77 -0.48
CA ALA A 176 -2.50 107.45 0.84
C ALA A 176 -2.01 106.10 1.39
N LEU A 177 -1.76 105.10 0.53
CA LEU A 177 -1.15 103.83 0.93
C LEU A 177 0.32 104.00 1.33
N ALA A 178 1.08 104.83 0.61
CA ALA A 178 2.47 105.13 0.92
C ALA A 178 2.61 105.85 2.28
N GLU A 179 1.77 106.85 2.56
CA GLU A 179 1.74 107.54 3.86
C GLU A 179 1.36 106.59 5.00
N ARG A 180 0.34 105.73 4.83
CA ARG A 180 0.00 104.72 5.85
C ARG A 180 1.12 103.71 6.09
N ALA A 181 1.82 103.26 5.04
CA ALA A 181 2.95 102.34 5.19
C ALA A 181 4.13 103.00 5.94
N ILE A 182 4.37 104.29 5.71
CA ILE A 182 5.36 105.08 6.45
C ILE A 182 4.95 105.22 7.92
N ASP A 183 3.67 105.51 8.20
CA ASP A 183 3.15 105.62 9.57
C ASP A 183 3.18 104.27 10.33
N GLU A 184 2.84 103.15 9.67
CA GLU A 184 2.87 101.83 10.28
C GLU A 184 4.31 101.36 10.58
N LEU A 185 5.26 101.69 9.69
CA LEU A 185 6.67 101.44 9.93
C LEU A 185 7.19 102.27 11.10
N LYS A 186 6.77 103.54 11.21
CA LYS A 186 7.08 104.41 12.33
C LYS A 186 6.48 103.89 13.65
N ALA A 187 5.27 103.33 13.62
CA ALA A 187 4.62 102.73 14.79
C ALA A 187 5.25 101.41 15.27
N LYS A 188 5.93 100.65 14.39
CA LYS A 188 6.70 99.45 14.76
C LYS A 188 8.16 99.73 15.18
N LEU A 189 8.65 100.94 14.90
CA LEU A 189 10.03 101.38 15.22
C LEU A 189 10.12 102.32 16.44
N HIS A 190 8.98 102.65 17.04
CA HIS A 190 8.87 103.23 18.38
C HIS A 190 8.44 102.16 19.38
#